data_AF-A0A348VYM3-F1
#
_entry.id   AF-A0A348VYM3-F1
#
_cell.length_a   1.000
_cell.length_b   1.000
_cell.length_c   1.000
_cell.angle_alpha   90.00
_cell.angle_beta   90.00
_cell.angle_gamma   90.00
#
_symmetry.space_group_name_H-M   'P 1'
#
loop_
_entity.id
_entity.type
_entity.pdbx_description
1 polymer ?
#
loop_
_entity_poly.entity_id
_entity_poly.type
_entity_poly.pdbx_seq_one_letter_code
_entity_poly.pdbx_strand_id
1 'polypeptide(L)'
;MEIYNTSSSQYENENSKTFSMIKIYAFMALALLITGLVGYGLPYLLVATGAEAAYLPIMIVSAIVMIPMMIVIQLKAFKKTSKAVPICFFVYSVAMGCLLSSILMVFDLTLVAIAFIISAGTFGVMALFGAITKNSLNGLLPIVFTAVIGASIISLVNLLIGSEAIYWIAEFVMFGAMLLITAIDMNNIKKIAMTTEGSSTNVALFCAFNLYVDFIYIFIRVLYYVALFTSNRK
;
A
#
# COMPACT_ATOMS: atom_id res chain seq x y z
N MET A 1 9.82 48.86 4.69
CA MET A 1 9.65 47.94 3.55
C MET A 1 10.34 46.58 3.76
N GLU A 2 11.28 46.44 4.69
CA GLU A 2 12.02 45.18 4.94
C GLU A 2 11.25 44.09 5.69
N ILE A 3 10.21 44.43 6.48
CA ILE A 3 9.45 43.46 7.29
C ILE A 3 8.50 42.58 6.44
N TYR A 4 8.06 43.08 5.28
CA TYR A 4 7.24 42.31 4.33
C TYR A 4 8.05 41.31 3.51
N ASN A 5 9.36 41.56 3.32
CA ASN A 5 10.22 40.72 2.47
C ASN A 5 10.82 39.52 3.23
N THR A 6 10.95 39.61 4.55
CA THR A 6 11.36 38.49 5.42
C THR A 6 10.25 37.49 5.63
N SER A 7 8.98 37.93 5.67
CA SER A 7 7.83 37.03 5.77
C SER A 7 7.62 36.27 4.45
N SER A 8 7.59 36.94 3.29
CA SER A 8 7.48 36.27 1.98
C SER A 8 8.64 35.31 1.69
N SER A 9 9.88 35.67 2.06
CA SER A 9 11.05 34.77 1.90
C SER A 9 11.09 33.63 2.92
N GLN A 10 10.49 33.76 4.11
CA GLN A 10 10.28 32.62 5.01
C GLN A 10 9.15 31.69 4.51
N TYR A 11 8.06 32.24 3.96
CA TYR A 11 6.96 31.46 3.36
C TYR A 11 7.37 30.76 2.06
N GLU A 12 8.21 31.37 1.21
CA GLU A 12 8.79 30.70 0.03
C GLU A 12 9.83 29.64 0.40
N ASN A 13 10.58 29.84 1.49
CA ASN A 13 11.63 28.92 1.94
C ASN A 13 11.07 27.73 2.75
N GLU A 14 9.95 27.88 3.45
CA GLU A 14 9.16 26.76 4.03
C GLU A 14 8.51 25.90 2.94
N ASN A 15 7.97 26.51 1.88
CA ASN A 15 7.44 25.78 0.73
C ASN A 15 8.54 25.11 -0.13
N SER A 16 9.75 25.66 -0.14
CA SER A 16 10.90 25.12 -0.88
C SER A 16 11.64 23.98 -0.17
N LYS A 17 11.47 23.79 1.15
CA LYS A 17 12.22 22.81 1.96
C LYS A 17 11.47 21.51 2.23
N THR A 18 10.22 21.40 1.80
CA THR A 18 9.42 20.21 2.03
C THR A 18 9.64 19.20 0.91
N PHE A 19 10.18 18.04 1.27
CA PHE A 19 10.12 16.87 0.41
C PHE A 19 8.66 16.64 -0.02
N SER A 20 8.35 16.83 -1.31
CA SER A 20 6.95 17.01 -1.72
C SER A 20 6.15 15.72 -1.62
N MET A 21 5.08 15.73 -0.81
CA MET A 21 4.06 14.67 -0.74
C MET A 21 3.54 14.27 -2.12
N ILE A 22 3.48 15.22 -3.07
CA ILE A 22 3.10 14.97 -4.47
C ILE A 22 4.00 13.90 -5.10
N LYS A 23 5.31 13.96 -4.84
CA LYS A 23 6.27 12.99 -5.36
C LYS A 23 6.06 11.59 -4.78
N ILE A 24 5.71 11.51 -3.49
CA ILE A 24 5.36 10.24 -2.83
C ILE A 24 4.14 9.63 -3.51
N TYR A 25 3.07 10.40 -3.63
CA TYR A 25 1.82 9.95 -4.24
C TYR A 25 1.99 9.62 -5.72
N ALA A 26 2.84 10.35 -6.46
CA ALA A 26 3.15 10.03 -7.85
C ALA A 26 3.88 8.69 -7.99
N PHE A 27 4.87 8.40 -7.13
CA PHE A 27 5.54 7.10 -7.12
C PHE A 27 4.61 5.96 -6.72
N MET A 28 3.74 6.19 -5.74
CA MET A 28 2.70 5.23 -5.35
C MET A 28 1.75 4.95 -6.51
N ALA A 29 1.23 5.99 -7.17
CA ALA A 29 0.33 5.85 -8.31
C ALA A 29 0.99 5.11 -9.48
N LEU A 30 2.27 5.39 -9.76
CA LEU A 30 3.03 4.67 -10.78
C LEU A 30 3.20 3.19 -10.43
N ALA A 31 3.50 2.87 -9.17
CA ALA A 31 3.57 1.49 -8.70
C ALA A 31 2.22 0.76 -8.85
N LEU A 32 1.12 1.39 -8.44
CA LEU A 32 -0.23 0.83 -8.61
C LEU A 32 -0.58 0.60 -10.09
N LEU A 33 -0.22 1.52 -10.98
CA LEU A 33 -0.41 1.37 -12.41
C LEU A 33 0.37 0.17 -12.95
N ILE A 34 1.63 0.00 -12.54
CA ILE A 34 2.45 -1.17 -12.91
C ILE A 34 1.79 -2.46 -12.40
N THR A 35 1.39 -2.50 -11.13
CA THR A 35 0.74 -3.66 -10.52
C THR A 35 -0.56 -4.03 -11.22
N GLY A 36 -1.39 -3.05 -11.58
CA GLY A 36 -2.63 -3.28 -12.33
C GLY A 36 -2.39 -3.79 -13.75
N LEU A 37 -1.45 -3.19 -14.48
CA LEU A 37 -1.11 -3.62 -15.84
C LEU A 37 -0.53 -5.03 -15.87
N VAL A 38 0.41 -5.34 -14.96
CA VAL A 38 0.98 -6.69 -14.85
C VAL A 38 -0.08 -7.69 -14.40
N GLY A 39 -0.89 -7.34 -13.41
CA GLY A 39 -1.94 -8.22 -12.88
C GLY A 39 -2.99 -8.59 -13.92
N TYR A 40 -3.41 -7.64 -14.75
CA TYR A 40 -4.37 -7.93 -15.84
C TYR A 40 -3.70 -8.56 -17.07
N GLY A 41 -2.50 -8.10 -17.44
CA GLY A 41 -1.85 -8.47 -18.69
C GLY A 41 -1.12 -9.81 -18.66
N LEU A 42 -0.57 -10.23 -17.50
CA LEU A 42 0.25 -11.44 -17.39
C LEU A 42 -0.50 -12.71 -17.87
N PRO A 43 -1.72 -13.01 -17.41
CA PRO A 43 -2.43 -14.21 -17.85
C PRO A 43 -2.69 -14.22 -19.36
N TYR A 44 -3.11 -13.07 -19.91
CA TYR A 44 -3.38 -12.94 -21.34
C TYR A 44 -2.12 -13.13 -22.18
N LEU A 45 -0.99 -12.57 -21.74
CA LEU A 45 0.29 -12.70 -22.43
C LEU A 45 0.77 -14.16 -22.47
N LEU A 46 0.62 -14.91 -21.38
CA LEU A 46 1.06 -16.30 -21.32
C LEU A 46 0.22 -17.20 -22.24
N VAL A 47 -1.09 -16.97 -22.31
CA VAL A 47 -1.98 -17.68 -23.25
C VAL A 47 -1.62 -17.31 -24.70
N ALA A 48 -1.44 -16.02 -24.99
CA ALA A 48 -1.12 -15.57 -26.35
C ALA A 48 0.24 -16.10 -26.87
N THR A 49 1.15 -16.44 -25.97
CA THR A 49 2.50 -16.95 -26.30
C THR A 49 2.63 -18.47 -26.17
N GLY A 50 1.58 -19.18 -25.73
CA GLY A 50 1.62 -20.63 -25.47
C GLY A 50 2.55 -21.01 -24.32
N ALA A 51 2.74 -20.10 -23.36
CA ALA A 51 3.66 -20.23 -22.23
C ALA A 51 2.91 -20.39 -20.89
N GLU A 52 1.72 -20.99 -20.90
CA GLU A 52 0.85 -21.12 -19.72
C GLU A 52 1.54 -21.90 -18.58
N ALA A 53 2.40 -22.86 -18.94
CA ALA A 53 3.20 -23.62 -17.98
C ALA A 53 4.16 -22.75 -17.13
N ALA A 54 4.48 -21.52 -17.59
CA ALA A 54 5.32 -20.58 -16.86
C ALA A 54 4.56 -19.84 -15.74
N TYR A 55 3.23 -19.89 -15.70
CA TYR A 55 2.43 -19.11 -14.76
C TYR A 55 2.75 -19.45 -13.29
N LEU A 56 2.76 -20.73 -12.94
CA LEU A 56 3.06 -21.16 -11.56
C LEU A 56 4.51 -20.83 -11.14
N PRO A 57 5.55 -21.10 -11.95
CA PRO A 57 6.90 -20.61 -11.68
C PRO A 57 6.98 -19.10 -11.44
N ILE A 58 6.30 -18.29 -12.28
CA ILE A 58 6.29 -16.83 -12.14
C ILE A 58 5.66 -16.42 -10.81
N MET A 59 4.56 -17.05 -10.40
CA MET A 59 3.91 -16.81 -9.11
C MET A 59 4.85 -17.09 -7.94
N ILE A 60 5.51 -18.24 -7.94
CA ILE A 60 6.44 -18.66 -6.87
C ILE A 60 7.63 -17.70 -6.79
N VAL A 61 8.24 -17.38 -7.93
CA VAL A 61 9.37 -16.42 -7.99
C VAL A 61 8.92 -15.04 -7.49
N SER A 62 7.73 -14.60 -7.87
CA SER A 62 7.16 -13.31 -7.44
C SER A 62 6.95 -13.26 -5.92
N ALA A 63 6.42 -14.34 -5.32
CA ALA A 63 6.26 -14.43 -3.87
C ALA A 63 7.62 -14.37 -3.13
N ILE A 64 8.62 -15.09 -3.64
CA ILE A 64 9.95 -15.15 -3.00
C ILE A 64 10.70 -13.83 -3.16
N VAL A 65 10.64 -13.18 -4.32
CA VAL A 65 11.42 -11.96 -4.59
C VAL A 65 10.94 -10.75 -3.79
N MET A 66 9.67 -10.71 -3.38
CA MET A 66 9.12 -9.58 -2.61
C MET A 66 9.82 -9.36 -1.27
N ILE A 67 10.18 -10.44 -0.56
CA ILE A 67 10.84 -10.37 0.74
C ILE A 67 12.19 -9.64 0.68
N PRO A 68 13.18 -10.05 -0.14
CA PRO A 68 14.45 -9.34 -0.22
C PRO A 68 14.29 -7.92 -0.77
N MET A 69 13.36 -7.65 -1.70
CA MET A 69 13.11 -6.29 -2.18
C MET A 69 12.65 -5.36 -1.05
N MET A 70 11.69 -5.82 -0.24
CA MET A 70 11.20 -5.08 0.93
C MET A 70 12.34 -4.80 1.93
N ILE A 71 13.17 -5.80 2.24
CA ILE A 71 14.31 -5.64 3.16
C ILE A 71 15.31 -4.61 2.61
N VAL A 72 15.65 -4.67 1.33
CA VAL A 72 16.58 -3.72 0.72
C VAL A 72 16.04 -2.29 0.75
N ILE A 73 14.75 -2.09 0.48
CA ILE A 73 14.11 -0.78 0.57
C ILE A 73 14.24 -0.23 2.00
N GLN A 74 13.85 -1.01 3.02
CA GLN A 74 13.92 -0.58 4.42
C GLN A 74 15.36 -0.24 4.87
N LEU A 75 16.35 -1.05 4.49
CA LEU A 75 17.74 -0.86 4.91
C LEU A 75 18.49 0.25 4.16
N LYS A 76 18.06 0.58 2.93
CA LYS A 76 18.79 1.51 2.05
C LYS A 76 18.05 2.82 1.77
N ALA A 77 16.79 2.97 2.19
CA ALA A 77 15.97 4.17 2.00
C ALA A 77 16.67 5.48 2.38
N PHE A 78 17.34 5.48 3.54
CA PHE A 78 17.99 6.68 4.09
C PHE A 78 19.43 6.89 3.58
N LYS A 79 19.94 6.00 2.71
CA LYS A 79 21.24 6.17 2.06
C LYS A 79 21.07 7.01 0.79
N LYS A 80 21.59 8.25 0.83
CA LYS A 80 21.40 9.28 -0.22
C LYS A 80 21.68 8.81 -1.66
N THR A 81 22.64 7.90 -1.87
CA THR A 81 23.12 7.50 -3.21
C THR A 81 22.71 6.07 -3.62
N SER A 82 21.80 5.42 -2.89
CA SER A 82 21.46 4.03 -3.21
C SER A 82 20.62 3.92 -4.48
N LYS A 83 21.17 3.34 -5.55
CA LYS A 83 20.41 2.98 -6.76
C LYS A 83 19.47 1.77 -6.56
N ALA A 84 19.59 1.07 -5.45
CA ALA A 84 18.83 -0.16 -5.20
C ALA A 84 17.36 0.11 -4.87
N VAL A 85 17.06 1.18 -4.13
CA VAL A 85 15.70 1.51 -3.68
C VAL A 85 14.68 1.59 -4.83
N PRO A 86 14.89 2.39 -5.90
CA PRO A 86 13.94 2.44 -7.02
C PRO A 86 13.79 1.09 -7.73
N ILE A 87 14.90 0.37 -7.97
CA ILE A 87 14.87 -0.94 -8.64
C ILE A 87 14.04 -1.92 -7.82
N CYS A 88 14.33 -2.03 -6.53
CA CYS A 88 13.60 -2.93 -5.63
C CYS A 88 12.12 -2.56 -5.54
N PHE A 89 11.77 -1.28 -5.51
CA PHE A 89 10.37 -0.86 -5.44
C PHE A 89 9.57 -1.23 -6.68
N PHE A 90 10.12 -0.98 -7.88
CA PHE A 90 9.41 -1.33 -9.11
C PHE A 90 9.40 -2.84 -9.37
N VAL A 91 10.48 -3.57 -9.03
CA VAL A 91 10.47 -5.04 -9.05
C VAL A 91 9.42 -5.60 -8.09
N TYR A 92 9.30 -5.04 -6.89
CA TYR A 92 8.25 -5.41 -5.95
C TYR A 92 6.85 -5.14 -6.53
N SER A 93 6.66 -4.00 -7.21
CA SER A 93 5.37 -3.63 -7.82
C SER A 93 4.96 -4.59 -8.93
N VAL A 94 5.92 -5.01 -9.77
CA VAL A 94 5.73 -6.06 -10.80
C VAL A 94 5.39 -7.40 -10.15
N ALA A 95 6.18 -7.82 -9.15
CA ALA A 95 5.97 -9.10 -8.46
C ALA A 95 4.59 -9.16 -7.78
N MET A 96 4.18 -8.06 -7.13
CA MET A 96 2.83 -7.94 -6.58
C MET A 96 1.77 -8.01 -7.68
N GLY A 97 2.00 -7.40 -8.85
CA GLY A 97 1.10 -7.52 -10.00
C GLY A 97 0.94 -8.97 -10.46
N CYS A 98 2.05 -9.71 -10.56
CA CYS A 98 2.01 -11.14 -10.85
C CYS A 98 1.18 -11.90 -9.81
N LEU A 99 1.37 -11.66 -8.50
CA LEU A 99 0.57 -12.32 -7.48
C LEU A 99 -0.91 -11.96 -7.57
N LEU A 100 -1.20 -10.69 -7.81
CA LEU A 100 -2.55 -10.16 -7.92
C LEU A 100 -3.27 -10.71 -9.17
N SER A 101 -2.57 -11.12 -10.22
CA SER A 101 -3.19 -11.71 -11.41
C SER A 101 -4.02 -12.94 -11.07
N SER A 102 -3.58 -13.76 -10.10
CA SER A 102 -4.35 -14.93 -9.64
C SER A 102 -5.72 -14.57 -9.07
N ILE A 103 -5.81 -13.40 -8.44
CA ILE A 103 -7.03 -12.87 -7.84
C ILE A 103 -7.89 -12.22 -8.93
N LEU A 104 -7.27 -11.40 -9.81
CA LEU A 104 -7.98 -10.67 -10.86
C LEU A 104 -8.53 -11.57 -11.97
N MET A 105 -7.95 -12.76 -12.21
CA MET A 105 -8.50 -13.74 -13.14
C MET A 105 -9.86 -14.29 -12.70
N VAL A 106 -10.13 -14.29 -11.39
CA VAL A 106 -11.37 -14.85 -10.83
C VAL A 106 -12.50 -13.81 -10.82
N PHE A 107 -12.17 -12.51 -10.81
CA PHE A 107 -13.12 -11.43 -10.66
C PHE A 107 -13.38 -10.66 -11.96
N ASP A 108 -14.64 -10.25 -12.15
CA ASP A 108 -15.01 -9.37 -13.26
C ASP A 108 -14.32 -8.01 -13.13
N LEU A 109 -13.87 -7.44 -14.25
CA LEU A 109 -13.21 -6.14 -14.30
C LEU A 109 -14.06 -5.01 -13.70
N THR A 110 -15.39 -5.13 -13.78
CA THR A 110 -16.34 -4.21 -13.15
C THR A 110 -16.21 -4.22 -11.62
N LEU A 111 -16.11 -5.40 -11.01
CA LEU A 111 -15.95 -5.53 -9.55
C LEU A 111 -14.58 -5.02 -9.11
N VAL A 112 -13.55 -5.30 -9.91
CA VAL A 112 -12.19 -4.78 -9.72
C VAL A 112 -12.18 -3.25 -9.73
N ALA A 113 -12.85 -2.62 -10.71
CA ALA A 113 -12.94 -1.17 -10.80
C ALA A 113 -13.71 -0.54 -9.63
N ILE A 114 -14.84 -1.14 -9.24
CA ILE A 114 -15.62 -0.70 -8.07
C ILE A 114 -14.76 -0.78 -6.80
N ALA A 115 -14.07 -1.90 -6.59
CA ALA A 115 -13.20 -2.09 -5.43
C ALA A 115 -12.05 -1.08 -5.41
N PHE A 116 -11.46 -0.77 -6.56
CA PHE A 116 -10.40 0.24 -6.67
C PHE A 116 -10.90 1.63 -6.27
N ILE A 117 -12.08 2.05 -6.73
CA ILE A 117 -12.67 3.35 -6.39
C ILE A 117 -12.96 3.45 -4.89
N ILE A 118 -13.58 2.41 -4.31
CA ILE A 118 -13.86 2.35 -2.86
C ILE A 118 -12.55 2.41 -2.06
N SER A 119 -11.53 1.69 -2.50
CA SER A 119 -10.21 1.67 -1.85
C SER A 119 -9.51 3.02 -1.95
N ALA A 120 -9.57 3.68 -3.10
CA ALA A 120 -9.05 5.03 -3.28
C ALA A 120 -9.75 6.06 -2.39
N GLY A 121 -11.08 5.98 -2.27
CA GLY A 121 -11.84 6.79 -1.33
C GLY A 121 -11.43 6.54 0.12
N THR A 122 -11.37 5.26 0.53
CA THR A 122 -10.99 4.84 1.89
C THR A 122 -9.57 5.31 2.24
N PHE A 123 -8.62 5.06 1.35
CA PHE A 123 -7.23 5.50 1.49
C PHE A 123 -7.13 7.02 1.54
N GLY A 124 -7.90 7.74 0.71
CA GLY A 124 -7.98 9.21 0.74
C GLY A 124 -8.48 9.76 2.09
N VAL A 125 -9.50 9.14 2.67
CA VAL A 125 -9.98 9.51 4.02
C VAL A 125 -8.91 9.27 5.08
N MET A 126 -8.23 8.12 5.04
CA MET A 126 -7.11 7.85 5.97
C MET A 126 -5.94 8.82 5.76
N ALA A 127 -5.69 9.23 4.51
CA ALA A 127 -4.67 10.23 4.19
C ALA A 127 -4.98 11.57 4.82
N LEU A 128 -6.21 12.05 4.66
CA LEU A 128 -6.68 13.28 5.29
C LEU A 128 -6.57 13.17 6.81
N PHE A 129 -7.03 12.07 7.40
CA PHE A 129 -6.99 11.85 8.84
C PHE A 129 -5.54 11.88 9.40
N GLY A 130 -4.60 11.18 8.76
CA GLY A 130 -3.19 11.20 9.14
C GLY A 130 -2.53 12.56 8.94
N ALA A 131 -2.94 13.30 7.90
CA ALA A 131 -2.42 14.62 7.57
C ALA A 131 -2.91 15.71 8.54
N ILE A 132 -4.18 15.71 8.93
CA ILE A 132 -4.75 16.70 9.86
C ILE A 132 -4.35 16.44 11.32
N THR A 133 -4.07 15.19 11.68
CA THR A 133 -3.69 14.84 13.04
C THR A 133 -2.32 15.42 13.39
N LYS A 134 -2.28 16.30 14.39
CA LYS A 134 -1.06 16.97 14.85
C LYS A 134 -0.23 16.09 15.77
N ASN A 135 -0.90 15.36 16.67
CA ASN A 135 -0.25 14.50 17.64
C ASN A 135 0.33 13.25 16.96
N SER A 136 1.37 12.68 17.57
CA SER A 136 1.91 11.41 17.10
C SER A 136 0.93 10.28 17.35
N LEU A 137 0.51 9.59 16.29
CA LEU A 137 -0.36 8.42 16.39
C LEU A 137 0.40 7.15 16.82
N ASN A 138 1.72 7.20 16.96
CA ASN A 138 2.54 6.03 17.30
C ASN A 138 2.19 5.38 18.64
N GLY A 139 1.53 6.11 19.56
CA GLY A 139 1.00 5.53 20.80
C GLY A 139 -0.09 4.48 20.58
N LEU A 140 -0.74 4.47 19.41
CA LEU A 140 -1.75 3.48 19.04
C LEU A 140 -1.14 2.19 18.48
N LEU A 141 0.12 2.21 18.02
CA LEU A 141 0.77 1.05 17.39
C LEU A 141 0.66 -0.22 18.25
N PRO A 142 0.96 -0.22 19.57
CA PRO A 142 0.85 -1.44 20.38
C PRO A 142 -0.57 -2.02 20.40
N ILE A 143 -1.58 -1.17 20.47
CA ILE A 143 -3.00 -1.57 20.47
C ILE A 143 -3.40 -2.16 19.11
N VAL A 144 -2.94 -1.53 18.03
CA VAL A 144 -3.27 -2.00 16.69
C VAL A 144 -2.53 -3.29 16.37
N PHE A 145 -1.26 -3.43 16.77
CA PHE A 145 -0.51 -4.67 16.65
C PHE A 145 -1.15 -5.83 17.43
N THR A 146 -1.62 -5.59 18.67
CA THR A 146 -2.33 -6.63 19.42
C THR A 146 -3.67 -6.99 18.77
N ALA A 147 -4.39 -6.02 18.17
CA ALA A 147 -5.60 -6.29 17.39
C ALA A 147 -5.31 -7.15 16.15
N VAL A 148 -4.23 -6.88 15.41
CA VAL A 148 -3.79 -7.68 14.26
C VAL A 148 -3.49 -9.12 14.65
N ILE A 149 -2.71 -9.30 15.72
CA ILE A 149 -2.34 -10.63 16.21
C ILE A 149 -3.58 -11.36 16.72
N GLY A 150 -4.42 -10.69 17.50
CA GLY A 150 -5.67 -11.26 18.01
C GLY A 150 -6.60 -11.72 16.90
N ALA A 151 -6.85 -10.87 15.90
CA ALA A 151 -7.68 -11.21 14.75
C ALA A 151 -7.08 -12.38 13.95
N SER A 152 -5.74 -12.41 13.79
CA SER A 152 -5.06 -13.51 13.11
C SER A 152 -5.23 -14.85 13.84
N ILE A 153 -5.08 -14.86 15.16
CA ILE A 153 -5.29 -16.06 15.99
C ILE A 153 -6.75 -16.52 15.92
N ILE A 154 -7.70 -15.58 16.03
CA ILE A 154 -9.13 -15.88 15.91
C ILE A 154 -9.43 -16.51 14.55
N SER A 155 -8.88 -15.95 13.46
CA SER A 155 -9.03 -16.52 12.11
C SER A 155 -8.48 -17.94 12.01
N LEU A 156 -7.32 -18.23 12.62
CA LEU A 156 -6.73 -19.58 12.63
C LEU A 156 -7.60 -20.58 13.42
N VAL A 157 -8.10 -20.18 14.59
CA VAL A 157 -9.01 -21.02 15.39
C VAL A 157 -10.32 -21.25 14.63
N ASN A 158 -10.80 -20.24 13.91
CA ASN A 158 -12.03 -20.36 13.13
C ASN A 158 -11.90 -21.33 11.95
N LEU A 159 -10.69 -21.65 11.47
CA LEU A 159 -10.50 -22.72 10.48
C LEU A 159 -10.92 -24.10 11.02
N LEU A 160 -10.88 -24.29 12.35
CA LEU A 160 -11.31 -25.53 13.00
C LEU A 160 -12.80 -25.52 13.35
N ILE A 161 -13.34 -24.35 13.70
CA ILE A 161 -14.74 -24.19 14.12
C ILE A 161 -15.69 -24.04 12.92
N GLY A 162 -15.27 -23.29 11.89
CA GLY A 162 -16.07 -22.99 10.71
C GLY A 162 -17.23 -22.01 10.95
N SER A 163 -17.12 -21.10 11.91
CA SER A 163 -18.20 -20.15 12.22
C SER A 163 -18.14 -18.91 11.31
N GLU A 164 -19.24 -18.64 10.60
CA GLU A 164 -19.38 -17.41 9.79
C GLU A 164 -19.34 -16.14 10.64
N ALA A 165 -19.93 -16.16 11.84
CA ALA A 165 -19.94 -14.99 12.72
C ALA A 165 -18.51 -14.63 13.18
N ILE A 166 -17.72 -15.62 13.58
CA ILE A 166 -16.33 -15.42 13.99
C ILE A 166 -15.48 -14.95 12.81
N TYR A 167 -15.73 -15.50 11.61
CA TYR A 167 -15.08 -15.08 10.38
C TYR A 167 -15.24 -13.58 10.13
N TRP A 168 -16.49 -13.09 10.13
CA TRP A 168 -16.77 -11.67 9.88
C TRP A 168 -16.20 -10.75 10.96
N ILE A 169 -16.28 -11.14 12.24
CA ILE A 169 -15.69 -10.35 13.33
C ILE A 169 -14.18 -10.22 13.14
N ALA A 170 -13.48 -11.33 12.88
CA ALA A 170 -12.03 -11.31 12.69
C ALA A 170 -11.63 -10.47 11.47
N GLU A 171 -12.35 -10.61 10.36
CA GLU A 171 -12.11 -9.84 9.14
C GLU A 171 -12.33 -8.32 9.34
N PHE A 172 -13.42 -7.90 9.98
CA PHE A 172 -13.66 -6.47 10.23
C PHE A 172 -12.69 -5.86 11.25
N VAL A 173 -12.32 -6.60 12.30
CA VAL A 173 -11.28 -6.16 13.24
C VAL A 173 -9.94 -6.02 12.52
N MET A 174 -9.59 -7.00 11.70
CA MET A 174 -8.34 -7.00 10.94
C MET A 174 -8.30 -5.82 9.93
N PHE A 175 -9.37 -5.63 9.17
CA PHE A 175 -9.49 -4.53 8.22
C PHE A 175 -9.43 -3.17 8.93
N GLY A 176 -10.17 -2.97 10.02
CA GLY A 176 -10.15 -1.74 10.83
C GLY A 176 -8.77 -1.46 11.44
N ALA A 177 -8.08 -2.48 11.94
CA ALA A 177 -6.71 -2.36 12.44
C ALA A 177 -5.75 -1.88 11.34
N MET A 178 -5.87 -2.43 10.12
CA MET A 178 -5.02 -2.02 9.00
C MET A 178 -5.31 -0.59 8.55
N LEU A 179 -6.57 -0.14 8.56
CA LEU A 179 -6.91 1.27 8.32
C LEU A 179 -6.24 2.20 9.34
N LEU A 180 -6.20 1.80 10.61
CA LEU A 180 -5.49 2.56 11.65
C LEU A 180 -3.98 2.59 11.43
N ILE A 181 -3.36 1.47 11.00
CA ILE A 181 -1.95 1.44 10.61
C ILE A 181 -1.70 2.41 9.45
N THR A 182 -2.54 2.40 8.42
CA THR A 182 -2.42 3.33 7.28
C THR A 182 -2.50 4.79 7.72
N ALA A 183 -3.41 5.11 8.65
CA ALA A 183 -3.48 6.46 9.23
C ALA A 183 -2.22 6.84 10.02
N ILE A 184 -1.64 5.90 10.78
CA ILE A 184 -0.37 6.07 11.49
C ILE A 184 0.77 6.31 10.50
N ASP A 185 0.83 5.53 9.41
CA ASP A 185 1.87 5.63 8.39
C ASP A 185 1.79 6.96 7.64
N MET A 186 0.59 7.44 7.30
CA MET A 186 0.38 8.80 6.77
C MET A 186 0.91 9.87 7.72
N ASN A 187 0.63 9.75 9.03
CA ASN A 187 1.12 10.67 10.04
C ASN A 187 2.66 10.65 10.16
N ASN A 188 3.27 9.48 10.05
CA ASN A 188 4.72 9.30 10.11
C ASN A 188 5.42 9.81 8.85
N ILE A 189 4.87 9.52 7.67
CA ILE A 189 5.40 9.99 6.39
C ILE A 189 5.37 11.51 6.31
N LYS A 190 4.30 12.14 6.80
CA LYS A 190 4.23 13.60 6.95
C LYS A 190 5.41 14.13 7.77
N LYS A 191 5.71 13.52 8.92
CA LYS A 191 6.86 13.93 9.76
C LYS A 191 8.18 13.74 9.03
N ILE A 192 8.38 12.59 8.38
CA ILE A 192 9.59 12.31 7.59
C ILE A 192 9.76 13.36 6.48
N ALA A 193 8.68 13.73 5.80
CA ALA A 193 8.70 14.74 4.74
C ALA A 193 9.03 16.14 5.25
N MET A 194 8.66 16.46 6.50
CA MET A 194 8.97 17.73 7.16
C MET A 194 10.39 17.79 7.71
N THR A 195 10.97 16.66 8.14
CA THR A 195 12.30 16.62 8.80
C THR A 195 13.45 16.25 7.86
N THR A 196 13.16 15.70 6.68
CA THR A 196 14.19 15.31 5.71
C THR A 196 14.68 16.52 4.94
N GLU A 197 15.87 17.01 5.25
CA GLU A 197 16.51 18.09 4.50
C GLU A 197 16.95 17.63 3.09
N GLY A 198 16.40 18.29 2.07
CA GLY A 198 16.69 18.04 0.65
C GLY A 198 15.89 16.89 0.04
N SER A 199 15.76 16.88 -1.29
CA SER A 199 15.01 15.86 -2.02
C SER A 199 15.78 14.52 -2.09
N SER A 200 15.75 13.72 -1.04
CA SER A 200 16.17 12.31 -1.12
C SER A 200 15.09 11.50 -1.84
N THR A 201 15.27 11.27 -3.14
CA THR A 201 14.36 10.41 -3.94
C THR A 201 14.20 9.01 -3.32
N ASN A 202 15.20 8.49 -2.62
CA ASN A 202 15.10 7.19 -1.95
C ASN A 202 14.15 7.21 -0.75
N VAL A 203 14.14 8.30 0.03
CA VAL A 203 13.17 8.48 1.11
C VAL A 203 11.76 8.62 0.53
N ALA A 204 11.63 9.29 -0.62
CA ALA A 204 10.38 9.36 -1.37
C ALA A 204 9.80 7.99 -1.72
N LEU A 205 10.65 7.16 -2.31
CA LEU A 205 10.28 5.81 -2.76
C LEU A 205 9.97 4.90 -1.57
N PHE A 206 10.68 5.07 -0.44
CA PHE A 206 10.37 4.37 0.80
C PHE A 206 8.99 4.74 1.35
N CYS A 207 8.68 6.03 1.46
CA CYS A 207 7.35 6.48 1.87
C CYS A 207 6.27 6.00 0.90
N ALA A 208 6.54 6.08 -0.40
CA ALA A 208 5.61 5.65 -1.44
C ALA A 208 5.37 4.13 -1.38
N PHE A 209 6.41 3.35 -1.09
CA PHE A 209 6.34 1.91 -0.91
C PHE A 209 5.43 1.52 0.26
N ASN A 210 5.57 2.15 1.42
CA ASN A 210 4.72 1.85 2.58
C ASN A 210 3.24 2.15 2.26
N LEU A 211 2.97 3.33 1.71
CA LEU A 211 1.62 3.71 1.29
C LEU A 211 1.04 2.80 0.20
N TYR A 212 1.88 2.34 -0.73
CA TYR A 212 1.51 1.38 -1.76
C TYR A 212 1.11 0.04 -1.15
N VAL A 213 1.88 -0.49 -0.20
CA VAL A 213 1.56 -1.77 0.47
C VAL A 213 0.24 -1.66 1.24
N ASP A 214 0.04 -0.57 1.97
CA ASP A 214 -1.22 -0.28 2.66
C ASP A 214 -2.41 -0.23 1.68
N PHE A 215 -2.24 0.48 0.56
CA PHE A 215 -3.27 0.57 -0.47
C PHE A 215 -3.61 -0.81 -1.04
N ILE A 216 -2.60 -1.63 -1.38
CA ILE A 216 -2.84 -2.98 -1.92
C ILE A 216 -3.60 -3.84 -0.91
N TYR A 217 -3.28 -3.73 0.38
CA TYR A 217 -4.01 -4.44 1.42
C TYR A 217 -5.50 -4.02 1.43
N ILE A 218 -5.77 -2.72 1.48
CA ILE A 218 -7.14 -2.18 1.44
C ILE A 218 -7.85 -2.68 0.18
N PHE A 219 -7.20 -2.58 -0.97
CA PHE A 219 -7.74 -3.02 -2.25
C PHE A 219 -8.15 -4.48 -2.27
N ILE A 220 -7.28 -5.39 -1.83
CA ILE A 220 -7.58 -6.82 -1.80
C ILE A 220 -8.75 -7.12 -0.87
N ARG A 221 -8.79 -6.49 0.32
CA ARG A 221 -9.90 -6.69 1.28
C ARG A 221 -11.22 -6.17 0.74
N VAL A 222 -11.23 -4.96 0.19
CA VAL A 222 -12.42 -4.36 -0.41
C VAL A 222 -12.90 -5.19 -1.61
N LEU A 223 -11.99 -5.64 -2.47
CA LEU A 223 -12.33 -6.50 -3.62
C LEU A 223 -13.01 -7.78 -3.15
N TYR A 224 -12.46 -8.42 -2.12
CA TYR A 224 -13.03 -9.61 -1.52
C TYR A 224 -14.45 -9.36 -0.98
N TYR A 225 -14.66 -8.26 -0.23
CA TYR A 225 -15.98 -7.92 0.30
C TYR A 225 -17.00 -7.63 -0.81
N VAL A 226 -16.64 -6.81 -1.80
CA VAL A 226 -17.51 -6.48 -2.93
C VAL A 226 -17.90 -7.74 -3.71
N ALA A 227 -16.95 -8.65 -3.93
CA ALA A 227 -17.21 -9.91 -4.59
C ALA A 227 -18.16 -10.81 -3.79
N LEU A 228 -17.92 -10.97 -2.49
CA LEU A 228 -18.76 -11.80 -1.61
C LEU A 228 -20.20 -11.27 -1.55
N PHE A 229 -20.39 -9.97 -1.33
CA PHE A 229 -21.72 -9.36 -1.25
C PHE A 229 -22.47 -9.36 -2.59
N THR A 230 -21.76 -9.43 -3.72
CA THR A 230 -22.38 -9.58 -5.03
C THR A 230 -22.79 -11.03 -5.28
N SER A 231 -21.97 -12.00 -4.86
CA SER A 231 -22.27 -13.42 -4.97
C SER A 231 -23.50 -13.83 -4.15
N ASN A 232 -23.65 -13.31 -2.92
CA ASN A 232 -24.79 -13.62 -2.05
C ASN A 232 -26.14 -13.04 -2.50
N ARG A 233 -26.18 -12.26 -3.59
CA ARG A 233 -27.44 -11.75 -4.19
C ARG A 233 -27.93 -12.55 -5.38
N LYS A 234 -27.22 -13.60 -5.79
CA LYS A 234 -27.66 -14.56 -6.82
C LYS A 234 -28.06 -15.86 -6.16
#